data_AF-A0A369T5T7-F1
#
_entry.id   AF-A0A369T5T7-F1
#
_cell.length_a   1.000
_cell.length_b   1.000
_cell.length_c   1.000
_cell.angle_alpha   90.00
_cell.angle_beta   90.00
_cell.angle_gamma   90.00
#
_symmetry.space_group_name_H-M   'P 1'
#
loop_
_entity.id
_entity.type
_entity.pdbx_description
1 polymer ?
#
loop_
_entity_poly.entity_id
_entity_poly.type
_entity_poly.pdbx_seq_one_letter_code
_entity_poly.pdbx_strand_id
1 'polypeptide(L)'
;MRVIKFRKYFLTLKESREIIDRSVAEIPGMDAVFQRRKISLQVLEVPFKEGIAKVYYLEGVPVLVGLPDGKLVPFLTAVERFNLPLPKV
;
A
#
# COMPACT_ATOMS: atom_id res chain seq x y z
N MET A 1 -16.91 3.28 -22.60
CA MET A 1 -15.96 2.99 -21.52
C MET A 1 -15.04 4.19 -21.31
N ARG A 2 -15.10 4.87 -20.14
CA ARG A 2 -14.13 5.93 -19.81
C ARG A 2 -12.78 5.24 -19.57
N VAL A 3 -11.76 5.62 -20.33
CA VAL A 3 -10.37 5.17 -20.12
C VAL A 3 -9.91 5.77 -18.79
N ILE A 4 -10.04 5.02 -17.70
CA ILE A 4 -9.47 5.42 -16.42
C ILE A 4 -7.95 5.27 -16.59
N LYS A 5 -7.26 6.40 -16.72
CA LYS A 5 -5.81 6.44 -16.91
C LYS A 5 -5.13 6.03 -15.61
N PHE A 6 -4.23 5.05 -15.70
CA PHE A 6 -3.32 4.74 -14.61
C PHE A 6 -2.54 6.01 -14.23
N ARG A 7 -2.56 6.39 -12.95
CA ARG A 7 -1.85 7.56 -12.44
C ARG A 7 -0.82 7.10 -11.42
N LYS A 8 0.45 7.47 -11.65
CA LYS A 8 1.53 7.22 -10.70
C LYS A 8 2.09 8.53 -10.18
N TYR A 9 2.22 8.66 -8.86
CA TYR A 9 2.73 9.87 -8.21
C TYR A 9 3.34 9.56 -6.84
N PHE A 10 4.10 10.50 -6.30
CA PHE A 10 4.63 10.40 -4.94
C PHE A 10 3.65 11.03 -3.94
N LEU A 11 3.47 10.38 -2.80
CA LEU A 11 2.80 10.98 -1.65
C LEU A 11 3.74 11.95 -0.94
N THR A 12 3.14 12.97 -0.34
CA THR A 12 3.83 13.80 0.63
C THR A 12 4.30 12.95 1.82
N LEU A 13 5.25 13.48 2.60
CA LEU A 13 5.72 12.80 3.81
C LEU A 13 4.59 12.62 4.84
N LYS A 14 3.65 13.56 4.92
CA LYS A 14 2.51 13.48 5.84
C LYS A 14 1.55 12.35 5.42
N GLU A 15 1.14 12.32 4.16
CA GLU A 15 0.24 11.27 3.64
C GLU A 15 0.90 9.89 3.73
N SER A 16 2.20 9.80 3.42
CA SER A 16 2.94 8.54 3.54
C SER A 16 2.93 8.03 4.98
N ARG A 17 3.15 8.93 5.95
CA ARG A 17 3.14 8.59 7.37
C ARG A 17 1.78 8.12 7.84
N GLU A 18 0.69 8.79 7.47
CA GLU A 18 -0.67 8.35 7.82
C GLU A 18 -0.98 6.94 7.30
N ILE A 19 -0.61 6.63 6.06
CA ILE A 19 -0.80 5.29 5.49
C ILE A 19 0.05 4.23 6.20
N ILE A 20 1.31 4.55 6.51
CA ILE A 20 2.22 3.66 7.23
C ILE A 20 1.66 3.38 8.63
N ASP A 21 1.37 4.41 9.41
CA ASP A 21 0.88 4.28 10.79
C ASP A 21 -0.42 3.45 10.82
N ARG A 22 -1.32 3.70 9.87
CA ARG A 22 -2.57 2.93 9.73
C ARG A 22 -2.31 1.47 9.34
N SER A 23 -1.40 1.21 8.41
CA SER A 23 -1.06 -0.16 8.00
C SER A 23 -0.39 -0.97 9.11
N VAL A 24 0.45 -0.34 9.93
CA VAL A 24 1.07 -0.97 11.10
C VAL A 24 0.05 -1.29 12.17
N ALA A 25 -0.96 -0.42 12.36
CA ALA A 25 -2.04 -0.67 13.30
C ALA A 25 -3.00 -1.77 12.84
N GLU A 26 -3.31 -1.85 11.54
CA GLU A 26 -4.32 -2.78 10.99
C GLU A 26 -3.73 -4.15 10.59
N ILE A 27 -2.44 -4.24 10.26
CA ILE A 27 -1.82 -5.43 9.68
C ILE A 27 -0.64 -5.89 10.57
N PRO A 28 -0.77 -7.03 11.28
CA PRO A 28 0.30 -7.57 12.10
C PRO A 28 1.60 -7.82 11.31
N GLY A 29 2.73 -7.39 11.86
CA GLY A 29 4.06 -7.57 11.26
C GLY A 29 4.46 -6.51 10.23
N MET A 30 3.55 -5.59 9.87
CA MET A 30 3.83 -4.56 8.85
C MET A 30 4.91 -3.56 9.30
N ASP A 31 5.16 -3.44 10.61
CA ASP A 31 6.26 -2.67 11.19
C ASP A 31 7.63 -3.11 10.65
N ALA A 32 7.81 -4.41 10.36
CA ALA A 32 9.04 -4.95 9.80
C ALA A 32 9.31 -4.47 8.37
N VAL A 33 8.28 -4.04 7.63
CA VAL A 33 8.38 -3.51 6.26
C VAL A 33 8.84 -2.05 6.28
N PHE A 34 8.42 -1.27 7.29
CA PHE A 34 8.66 0.17 7.38
C PHE A 34 9.76 0.51 8.38
N GLN A 35 10.98 0.02 8.12
CA GLN A 35 12.12 0.18 9.05
C GLN A 35 12.70 1.60 9.14
N ARG A 36 12.29 2.53 8.26
CA ARG A 36 12.84 3.89 8.18
C ARG A 36 11.84 4.93 8.64
N ARG A 37 12.31 5.93 9.39
CA ARG A 37 11.48 7.03 9.94
C ARG A 37 10.97 8.04 8.91
N LYS A 38 11.63 8.17 7.75
CA LYS A 38 11.24 9.08 6.66
C LYS A 38 11.06 8.30 5.37
N ILE A 39 9.83 7.93 5.09
CA ILE A 39 9.45 7.17 3.91
C ILE A 39 8.49 8.02 3.09
N SER A 40 8.82 8.24 1.82
CA SER A 40 7.87 8.76 0.82
C SER A 40 7.41 7.57 -0.03
N LEU A 41 6.12 7.28 0.05
CA LEU A 41 5.50 6.21 -0.74
C LEU A 41 5.17 6.74 -2.13
N GLN A 42 5.32 5.88 -3.14
CA GLN A 42 4.68 6.11 -4.43
C GLN A 42 3.31 5.43 -4.44
N VAL A 43 2.35 6.02 -5.15
CA VAL A 43 1.03 5.45 -5.37
C VAL A 43 0.81 5.23 -6.86
N LEU A 44 0.25 4.08 -7.19
CA LEU A 44 -0.36 3.78 -8.48
C LEU A 44 -1.87 3.64 -8.29
N GLU A 45 -2.63 4.53 -8.93
CA GLU A 45 -4.09 4.42 -9.00
C GLU A 45 -4.48 3.47 -10.14
N VAL A 46 -5.31 2.48 -9.80
CA VAL A 46 -5.71 1.38 -10.66
C VAL A 46 -7.24 1.32 -10.71
N PRO A 47 -7.86 1.23 -11.89
CA PRO A 47 -9.31 1.01 -11.98
C PRO A 47 -9.66 -0.35 -11.37
N PHE A 48 -10.60 -0.40 -10.44
CA PHE A 48 -11.01 -1.64 -9.79
C PHE A 48 -12.53 -1.68 -9.64
N LYS A 49 -13.21 -2.54 -10.41
CA LYS A 49 -14.67 -2.78 -10.44
C LYS A 49 -15.56 -1.57 -10.09
N GLU A 50 -15.69 -1.25 -8.80
CA GLU A 50 -16.56 -0.22 -8.22
C GLU A 50 -15.85 1.10 -7.86
N GLY A 51 -14.58 1.29 -8.21
CA GLY A 51 -13.83 2.51 -7.90
C GLY A 51 -12.37 2.49 -8.32
N ILE A 52 -11.53 3.16 -7.53
CA ILE A 52 -10.08 3.26 -7.75
C ILE A 52 -9.38 2.58 -6.59
N ALA A 53 -8.63 1.52 -6.89
CA ALA A 53 -7.69 0.93 -5.95
C ALA A 53 -6.35 1.67 -6.03
N LYS A 54 -5.60 1.67 -4.93
CA LYS A 54 -4.29 2.31 -4.82
C LYS A 54 -3.25 1.27 -4.46
N VAL A 55 -2.21 1.12 -5.27
CA VAL A 55 -1.05 0.30 -4.92
C VAL A 55 0.04 1.22 -4.40
N TYR A 56 0.48 0.99 -3.17
CA TYR A 56 1.54 1.77 -2.53
C TYR A 56 2.88 1.05 -2.70
N TYR A 57 3.89 1.80 -3.10
CA TYR A 57 5.24 1.32 -3.31
C TYR A 57 6.21 2.00 -2.35
N LEU A 58 7.08 1.19 -1.76
CA LEU A 58 8.24 1.61 -1.00
C LEU A 58 9.49 1.39 -1.87
N GLU A 59 10.19 2.47 -2.23
CA GLU A 59 11.42 2.40 -3.03
C GLU A 59 11.26 1.58 -4.33
N GLY A 60 10.09 1.67 -4.97
CA GLY A 60 9.76 0.93 -6.20
C GLY A 60 9.24 -0.50 -5.99
N VAL A 61 9.16 -0.98 -4.75
CA VAL A 61 8.61 -2.30 -4.39
C VAL A 61 7.16 -2.14 -3.92
N PRO A 62 6.18 -2.86 -4.49
CA PRO A 62 4.80 -2.79 -4.01
C PRO A 62 4.70 -3.42 -2.62
N VAL A 63 4.13 -2.68 -1.67
CA VAL A 63 4.03 -3.11 -0.26
C VAL A 63 2.59 -3.21 0.24
N LEU A 64 1.69 -2.36 -0.26
CA LEU A 64 0.29 -2.33 0.17
C LEU A 64 -0.64 -2.11 -1.01
N VAL A 65 -1.87 -2.58 -0.86
CA VAL A 65 -3.02 -2.19 -1.68
C VAL A 65 -4.07 -1.56 -0.78
N GLY A 66 -4.52 -0.36 -1.14
CA GLY A 66 -5.73 0.26 -0.64
C GLY A 66 -6.88 -0.03 -1.58
N LEU A 67 -7.90 -0.72 -1.08
CA LEU A 67 -9.12 -0.99 -1.81
C LEU A 67 -10.04 0.26 -1.84
N PRO A 68 -10.99 0.34 -2.79
CA PRO A 68 -11.91 1.50 -2.87
C PRO A 68 -12.76 1.73 -1.61
N ASP A 69 -13.02 0.68 -0.83
CA ASP A 69 -13.71 0.74 0.47
C ASP A 69 -12.83 1.30 1.61
N GLY A 70 -11.58 1.65 1.30
CA GLY A 70 -10.60 2.17 2.24
C GLY A 70 -9.80 1.10 2.96
N LYS A 71 -10.08 -0.20 2.78
CA LYS A 71 -9.35 -1.29 3.43
C LYS A 71 -7.91 -1.37 2.91
N LEU A 72 -6.96 -1.56 3.82
CA LEU A 72 -5.55 -1.80 3.49
C LEU A 72 -5.25 -3.30 3.55
N VAL A 73 -4.55 -3.81 2.53
CA VAL A 73 -4.07 -5.18 2.50
C VAL A 73 -2.59 -5.22 2.10
N PRO A 74 -1.79 -6.12 2.71
CA PRO A 74 -0.39 -6.29 2.33
C PRO A 74 -0.31 -6.87 0.91
N PHE A 75 0.62 -6.34 0.11
CA PHE A 75 0.90 -6.90 -1.21
C PHE A 75 1.62 -8.25 -1.04
N LEU A 76 1.25 -9.27 -1.80
CA LEU A 76 1.80 -10.64 -1.65
C LEU A 76 3.35 -10.66 -1.70
N THR A 77 3.94 -9.84 -2.59
CA THR A 77 5.40 -9.69 -2.69
C THR A 77 6.05 -9.16 -1.41
N ALA A 78 5.36 -8.32 -0.61
CA ALA A 78 5.85 -7.92 0.71
C ALA A 78 5.71 -9.05 1.73
N VAL A 79 4.66 -9.87 1.62
CA VAL A 79 4.51 -11.06 2.47
C VAL A 79 5.63 -12.07 2.22
N GLU A 80 5.97 -12.33 0.96
CA GLU A 80 7.05 -13.24 0.57
C GLU A 80 8.45 -12.70 0.90
N ARG A 81 8.72 -11.40 0.68
CA ARG A 81 10.03 -10.80 0.97
C ARG A 81 10.30 -10.57 2.45
N PHE A 82 9.27 -10.27 3.24
CA PHE A 82 9.41 -9.91 4.66
C PHE A 82 8.86 -10.97 5.60
N ASN A 83 8.45 -12.13 5.08
CA ASN A 83 7.96 -13.28 5.85
C ASN A 83 6.79 -12.91 6.78
N LEU A 84 5.88 -12.05 6.30
CA LEU A 84 4.73 -11.62 7.08
C LEU A 84 3.77 -12.80 7.29
N PRO A 85 3.05 -12.87 8.43
CA PRO A 85 2.03 -13.89 8.61
C PRO A 85 0.93 -13.71 7.56
N LEU A 86 0.78 -14.68 6.66
CA LEU A 86 -0.34 -14.72 5.73
C LEU A 86 -1.64 -14.76 6.55
N PRO A 87 -2.63 -13.90 6.25
CA PRO A 87 -3.94 -14.05 6.87
C PRO A 87 -4.50 -15.42 6.49
N LYS A 88 -4.69 -16.28 7.48
CA LYS A 88 -5.40 -17.54 7.29
C LYS A 88 -6.86 -17.19 6.98
N VAL A 89 -7.26 -17.42 5.73
CA VAL A 89 -8.65 -17.35 5.27
C VAL A 89 -9.44 -18.50 5.86
#